data_AF-A0A6P1PV95-F1
#
_entry.id   AF-A0A6P1PV95-F1
#
_cell.length_a   1.000
_cell.length_b   1.000
_cell.length_c   1.000
_cell.angle_alpha   90.00
_cell.angle_beta   90.00
_cell.angle_gamma   90.00
#
_symmetry.space_group_name_H-M   'P 1'
#
loop_
_entity.id
_entity.type
_entity.pdbx_description
1 polymer ?
#
loop_
_entity_poly.entity_id
_entity_poly.type
_entity_poly.pdbx_seq_one_letter_code
_entity_poly.pdbx_strand_id
1 'polypeptide(L)'
;MGITIHDTWATDITIKLLHIDNDRYRAVVHYKVQDHFGLDIDHILNYRFNQFRFFRIWFVLQRYNQFGFKPYMTDMEATVEITGGRSESQAL
;
A
#
# COMPACT_ATOMS: atom_id res chain seq x y z
N MET A 1 -11.25 6.42 -4.63
CA MET A 1 -10.14 5.47 -4.42
C MET A 1 -8.88 6.13 -4.98
N GLY A 2 -8.09 6.87 -4.20
CA GLY A 2 -6.97 7.62 -4.79
C GLY A 2 -6.57 8.87 -4.04
N ILE A 3 -6.34 8.75 -2.73
CA ILE A 3 -5.68 9.81 -1.95
C ILE A 3 -4.44 9.26 -1.23
N THR A 4 -4.20 7.94 -1.19
CA THR A 4 -3.10 7.38 -0.38
C THR A 4 -2.40 6.16 -0.97
N ILE A 5 -2.88 5.62 -2.09
CA ILE A 5 -2.28 4.48 -2.80
C ILE A 5 -2.32 4.79 -4.29
N HIS A 6 -1.15 4.98 -4.90
CA HIS A 6 -1.01 5.17 -6.34
C HIS A 6 -0.39 3.93 -6.99
N ASP A 7 0.68 3.39 -6.39
CA ASP A 7 1.39 2.17 -6.78
C ASP A 7 2.28 1.67 -5.63
N THR A 8 2.24 0.35 -5.38
CA THR A 8 3.09 -0.28 -4.37
C THR A 8 4.55 -0.28 -4.82
N TRP A 9 5.42 0.41 -4.09
CA TRP A 9 6.85 0.46 -4.36
C TRP A 9 7.60 -0.71 -3.72
N ALA A 10 7.24 -1.04 -2.48
CA ALA A 10 7.81 -2.15 -1.74
C ALA A 10 6.69 -2.97 -1.10
N THR A 11 6.84 -4.30 -1.14
CA THR A 11 5.92 -5.23 -0.49
C THR A 11 6.73 -6.33 0.17
N ASP A 12 6.64 -6.41 1.50
CA ASP A 12 7.21 -7.46 2.31
C ASP A 12 6.08 -8.37 2.82
N ILE A 13 6.19 -9.67 2.52
CA ILE A 13 5.22 -10.68 2.96
C ILE A 13 5.96 -11.68 3.84
N THR A 14 5.55 -11.77 5.11
CA THR A 14 6.19 -12.64 6.10
C THR A 14 5.18 -13.62 6.68
N ILE A 15 5.48 -14.92 6.63
CA ILE A 15 4.72 -15.92 7.39
C ILE A 15 5.22 -15.89 8.85
N LYS A 16 4.40 -15.35 9.75
CA LYS A 16 4.71 -15.27 11.19
C LYS A 16 4.50 -16.60 11.91
N LEU A 17 3.55 -17.40 11.45
CA LEU A 17 3.28 -18.73 11.98
C LEU A 17 2.80 -19.63 10.85
N LEU A 18 3.25 -20.88 10.85
CA LEU A 18 2.74 -21.93 9.98
C LEU A 18 2.51 -23.17 10.82
N HIS A 19 1.25 -23.58 10.93
CA HIS A 19 0.85 -24.83 11.55
C HIS A 19 0.25 -25.73 10.47
N ILE A 20 0.84 -26.91 10.30
CA ILE A 20 0.38 -27.92 9.35
C ILE A 20 -0.04 -29.14 10.15
N ASP A 21 -1.27 -29.59 9.94
CA ASP A 21 -1.80 -30.79 10.56
C ASP A 21 -2.57 -31.60 9.52
N ASN A 22 -2.07 -32.80 9.23
CA ASN A 22 -2.58 -33.70 8.19
C ASN A 22 -2.79 -32.98 6.85
N ASP A 23 -4.05 -32.85 6.42
CA ASP A 23 -4.46 -32.24 5.16
C ASP A 23 -4.86 -30.77 5.30
N ARG A 24 -4.58 -30.12 6.44
CA ARG A 24 -4.94 -28.71 6.69
C ARG A 24 -3.73 -27.89 7.11
N TYR A 25 -3.79 -26.61 6.80
CA TYR A 25 -2.83 -25.63 7.29
C TYR A 25 -3.54 -24.41 7.87
N ARG A 26 -2.84 -23.77 8.82
CA ARG A 26 -3.14 -22.44 9.35
C ARG A 26 -1.86 -21.62 9.30
N ALA A 27 -1.89 -20.52 8.57
CA ALA A 27 -0.78 -19.60 8.43
C ALA A 27 -1.20 -18.21 8.92
N VAL A 28 -0.33 -17.54 9.67
CA VAL A 28 -0.48 -16.11 9.99
C VAL A 28 0.48 -15.37 9.08
N VAL A 29 -0.05 -14.61 8.12
CA VAL A 29 0.72 -13.87 7.13
C VAL A 29 0.66 -12.40 7.46
N HIS A 30 1.82 -11.76 7.52
CA HIS A 30 1.96 -10.33 7.70
C HIS A 30 2.40 -9.68 6.40
N TYR A 31 1.61 -8.71 5.95
CA TYR A 31 1.87 -7.89 4.79
C TYR A 31 2.32 -6.52 5.29
N LYS A 32 3.42 -6.04 4.71
CA LYS A 32 3.86 -4.66 4.82
C LYS A 32 4.02 -4.11 3.41
N VAL A 33 3.30 -3.04 3.11
CA VAL A 33 3.26 -2.44 1.78
C VAL A 33 3.61 -0.97 1.91
N GLN A 34 4.54 -0.51 1.08
CA GLN A 34 4.88 0.90 0.95
C GLN A 34 4.39 1.39 -0.40
N ASP A 35 3.70 2.52 -0.40
CA ASP A 35 3.29 3.21 -1.62
C ASP A 35 4.27 4.33 -1.99
N HIS A 36 4.49 4.52 -3.28
CA HIS A 36 5.20 5.70 -3.76
C HIS A 36 4.26 6.91 -3.76
N PHE A 37 4.14 7.57 -2.61
CA PHE A 37 3.24 8.72 -2.47
C PHE A 37 3.90 10.05 -2.90
N GLY A 38 4.10 10.21 -4.22
CA GLY A 38 4.60 11.44 -4.83
C GLY A 38 3.61 12.02 -5.84
N LEU A 39 3.15 13.26 -5.65
CA LEU A 39 2.46 13.99 -6.72
C LEU A 39 3.50 14.40 -7.76
N ASP A 40 3.28 14.15 -9.05
CA ASP A 40 4.13 14.69 -10.11
C ASP A 40 3.71 16.11 -10.52
N ILE A 41 4.59 16.87 -11.17
CA ILE A 41 4.28 18.19 -11.75
C ILE A 41 3.13 18.07 -12.75
N ASP A 42 3.17 17.02 -13.57
CA ASP A 42 2.14 16.72 -14.56
C ASP A 42 0.79 16.38 -13.92
N HIS A 43 0.78 15.83 -12.71
CA HIS A 43 -0.44 15.51 -11.97
C HIS A 43 -1.21 16.76 -11.52
N ILE A 44 -0.54 17.89 -11.26
CA ILE A 44 -1.21 19.15 -10.88
C ILE A 44 -1.67 19.99 -12.05
N LEU A 45 -1.03 19.84 -13.20
CA LEU A 45 -1.49 20.45 -14.43
C LEU A 45 -2.79 19.78 -14.94
N ASN A 46 -3.09 18.57 -14.46
CA ASN A 46 -4.34 17.88 -14.78
C ASN A 46 -5.54 18.52 -14.06
N TYR A 47 -6.55 18.91 -14.85
CA TYR A 47 -7.77 19.59 -14.39
C TYR A 47 -8.50 18.86 -13.26
N ARG A 48 -8.41 17.53 -13.16
CA ARG A 48 -9.10 16.74 -12.13
C ARG A 48 -8.49 16.88 -10.72
N PHE A 49 -7.18 17.03 -10.61
CA PHE A 49 -6.49 17.08 -9.31
C PHE A 49 -6.39 18.50 -8.75
N ASN A 50 -6.30 19.52 -9.61
CA ASN A 50 -6.24 20.93 -9.19
C ASN A 50 -7.54 21.45 -8.53
N GLN A 51 -8.68 20.78 -8.73
CA GLN A 51 -9.94 21.18 -8.10
C GLN A 51 -9.94 20.97 -6.58
N PHE A 52 -9.13 20.04 -6.06
CA PHE A 52 -9.08 19.78 -4.63
C PHE A 52 -7.93 20.54 -3.98
N ARG A 53 -8.27 21.48 -3.10
CA ARG A 53 -7.31 22.31 -2.35
C ARG A 53 -6.28 21.48 -1.59
N PHE A 54 -6.66 20.29 -1.12
CA PHE A 54 -5.76 19.37 -0.43
C PHE A 54 -4.57 18.94 -1.30
N PHE A 55 -4.77 18.56 -2.57
CA PHE A 55 -3.67 18.17 -3.47
C PHE A 55 -2.69 19.33 -3.72
N ARG A 56 -3.20 20.57 -3.80
CA ARG A 56 -2.35 21.77 -3.97
C ARG A 56 -1.49 22.05 -2.74
N ILE A 57 -2.06 21.98 -1.54
CA ILE A 57 -1.31 22.14 -0.29
C ILE A 57 -0.28 21.02 -0.15
N TRP A 58 -0.70 19.78 -0.42
CA TRP A 58 0.17 18.61 -0.39
C TRP A 58 1.37 18.76 -1.35
N PHE A 59 1.15 19.25 -2.57
CA PHE A 59 2.23 19.50 -3.52
C PHE A 59 3.20 20.58 -3.09
N VAL A 60 2.71 21.67 -2.48
CA VAL A 60 3.58 22.71 -1.94
C VAL A 60 4.46 22.12 -0.83
N LEU A 61 3.86 21.33 0.07
CA LEU A 61 4.59 20.58 1.11
C LEU A 61 5.57 19.54 0.53
N GLN A 62 5.31 19.05 -0.70
CA GLN A 62 6.15 18.11 -1.45
C GLN A 62 7.12 18.74 -2.47
N ARG A 63 7.08 20.05 -2.77
CA ARG A 63 8.13 20.73 -3.59
C ARG A 63 8.78 22.02 -3.05
N TYR A 64 8.28 22.67 -2.00
CA TYR A 64 8.77 23.98 -1.51
C TYR A 64 10.08 23.94 -0.69
N ASN A 65 11.22 24.07 -1.38
CA ASN A 65 12.60 23.90 -0.86
C ASN A 65 12.93 24.45 0.54
N GLN A 66 12.28 25.50 1.02
CA GLN A 66 12.53 26.06 2.37
C GLN A 66 11.97 25.20 3.51
N PHE A 67 11.07 24.24 3.23
CA PHE A 67 10.51 23.33 4.23
C PHE A 67 11.32 22.02 4.42
N GLY A 68 12.40 21.80 3.67
CA GLY A 68 13.29 20.63 3.86
C GLY A 68 12.66 19.29 3.47
N PHE A 69 12.53 19.05 2.17
CA PHE A 69 11.82 17.89 1.61
C PHE A 69 12.22 16.55 2.19
N LYS A 70 11.23 15.88 2.75
CA LYS A 70 11.25 14.43 2.90
C LYS A 70 10.06 13.88 2.10
N PRO A 71 10.25 12.84 1.28
CA PRO A 71 9.14 12.19 0.61
C PRO A 71 8.16 11.66 1.67
N TYR A 72 6.87 11.86 1.44
CA TYR A 72 5.85 11.19 2.25
C TYR A 72 5.77 9.74 1.77
N MET A 73 5.87 8.80 2.70
CA MET A 73 5.67 7.38 2.44
C MET A 73 4.38 6.98 3.13
N THR A 74 3.53 6.24 2.42
CA THR A 74 2.38 5.58 3.04
C THR A 74 2.77 4.16 3.35
N ASP A 75 2.96 3.85 4.63
CA ASP A 75 3.18 2.50 5.12
C ASP A 75 1.83 1.87 5.50
N MET A 76 1.55 0.70 4.95
CA MET A 76 0.36 -0.09 5.24
C MET A 76 0.77 -1.46 5.75
N GLU A 77 0.19 -1.87 6.87
CA GLU A 77 0.46 -3.17 7.46
C GLU A 77 -0.83 -3.92 7.75
N ALA A 78 -0.86 -5.21 7.44
CA ALA A 78 -1.97 -6.09 7.74
C ALA A 78 -1.44 -7.46 8.20
N THR A 79 -2.05 -8.03 9.24
CA THR A 79 -1.79 -9.42 9.62
C THR A 79 -3.06 -10.21 9.42
N VAL A 80 -3.01 -11.23 8.57
CA VAL A 80 -4.15 -12.04 8.17
C VAL A 80 -3.88 -13.49 8.51
N GLU A 81 -4.88 -14.16 9.05
CA GLU A 81 -4.86 -15.61 9.21
C GLU A 81 -5.48 -16.28 7.99
N ILE A 82 -4.74 -17.20 7.39
CA ILE A 82 -5.15 -17.99 6.21
C ILE A 82 -5.22 -19.45 6.64
N THR A 83 -6.35 -20.09 6.37
CA THR A 83 -6.53 -21.52 6.59
C THR A 83 -6.90 -22.18 5.26
N GLY A 84 -6.45 -23.42 5.04
CA GLY A 84 -6.86 -24.17 3.85
C GLY A 84 -6.68 -25.67 4.00
N GLY A 85 -7.36 -26.42 3.13
CA GLY A 85 -7.26 -27.87 3.03
C GLY A 85 -6.71 -28.36 1.69
N ARG A 86 -6.13 -29.56 1.65
CA ARG A 86 -5.54 -30.19 0.45
C ARG A 86 -6.51 -30.33 -0.74
N SER A 87 -7.83 -30.25 -0.52
CA SER A 87 -8.88 -30.45 -1.53
C SER A 87 -9.65 -29.19 -1.95
N GLU A 88 -9.26 -27.98 -1.55
CA GLU A 88 -9.98 -26.74 -1.91
C GLU A 88 -9.60 -26.18 -3.29
N SER A 89 -8.75 -26.88 -4.05
CA SER A 89 -8.47 -26.56 -5.45
C SER A 89 -9.42 -27.33 -6.38
N GLN A 90 -10.65 -26.84 -6.55
CA GLN A 90 -11.49 -26.94 -7.78
C GLN A 90 -12.98 -26.64 -7.45
N ALA A 91 -13.34 -25.36 -7.50
CA ALA A 91 -14.70 -24.91 -7.78
C ALA A 91 -14.63 -23.49 -8.35
N LEU A 92 -14.26 -23.39 -9.63
CA LEU A 92 -14.55 -22.25 -10.50
C LEU A 92 -15.38 -22.78 -11.67
#